data_AF-A0A1B7JYD3-F1
#
_entry.id   AF-A0A1B7JYD3-F1
#
_cell.length_a   1.000
_cell.length_b   1.000
_cell.length_c   1.000
_cell.angle_alpha   90.00
_cell.angle_beta   90.00
_cell.angle_gamma   90.00
#
_symmetry.space_group_name_H-M   'P 1'
#
loop_
_entity.id
_entity.type
_entity.pdbx_description
1 polymer ?
#
loop_
_entity_poly.entity_id
_entity_poly.type
_entity_poly.pdbx_seq_one_letter_code
_entity_poly.pdbx_strand_id
1 'polypeptide(L)'
;MSNRVVFDFRQINNIEDFYLQFQQRFSLPSWFGHNLDALWDIVSAGIELPVTLIFAHMTSEQRIEFSDVIDVMNDAQDMWEDEFVFALDITKSANGSTGEL
;
A
#
# COMPACT_ATOMS: atom_id res chain seq x y z
N MET A 1 -14.11 -0.74 -14.94
CA MET A 1 -13.60 0.34 -14.06
C MET A 1 -12.80 -0.35 -12.98
N SER A 2 -11.51 -0.10 -12.87
CA SER A 2 -10.67 -0.74 -11.85
C SER A 2 -10.88 -0.09 -10.48
N ASN A 3 -10.98 -0.89 -9.43
CA ASN A 3 -11.15 -0.37 -8.06
C ASN A 3 -9.84 0.33 -7.64
N ARG A 4 -9.92 1.61 -7.25
CA ARG A 4 -8.74 2.38 -6.81
C ARG A 4 -8.68 2.47 -5.30
N VAL A 5 -7.61 1.94 -4.74
CA VAL A 5 -7.33 1.92 -3.29
C VAL A 5 -6.06 2.72 -3.03
N VAL A 6 -6.14 3.68 -2.10
CA VAL A 6 -5.01 4.55 -1.73
C VAL A 6 -4.75 4.41 -0.25
N PHE A 7 -3.50 4.12 0.11
CA PHE A 7 -2.97 4.14 1.47
C PHE A 7 -2.16 5.42 1.67
N ASP A 8 -2.63 6.29 2.57
CA ASP A 8 -1.95 7.55 2.89
C ASP A 8 -0.98 7.33 4.06
N PHE A 9 0.32 7.29 3.77
CA PHE A 9 1.35 7.01 4.78
C PHE A 9 1.57 8.14 5.78
N ARG A 10 0.84 9.26 5.67
CA ARG A 10 0.72 10.25 6.76
C ARG A 10 -0.20 9.78 7.88
N GLN A 11 -1.01 8.74 7.64
CA GLN A 11 -1.94 8.14 8.60
C GLN A 11 -1.50 6.74 9.04
N ILE A 12 -0.34 6.26 8.58
CA ILE A 12 0.20 4.93 8.89
C ILE A 12 1.51 5.15 9.62
N ASN A 13 1.51 4.91 10.94
CA ASN A 13 2.69 5.19 11.77
C ASN A 13 3.66 4.01 11.83
N ASN A 14 3.16 2.79 11.64
CA ASN A 14 3.92 1.54 11.74
C ASN A 14 3.23 0.41 10.94
N ILE A 15 3.85 -0.75 10.91
CA ILE A 15 3.37 -1.93 10.16
C ILE A 15 2.01 -2.45 10.64
N GLU A 16 1.70 -2.35 11.94
CA GLU A 16 0.42 -2.79 12.51
C GLU A 16 -0.72 -1.89 12.02
N ASP A 17 -0.52 -0.58 12.02
CA ASP A 17 -1.48 0.40 11.46
C ASP A 17 -1.79 0.09 9.99
N PHE A 18 -0.76 -0.30 9.21
CA PHE A 18 -0.95 -0.68 7.81
C PHE A 18 -1.86 -1.91 7.69
N TYR A 19 -1.58 -2.99 8.43
CA TYR A 19 -2.42 -4.20 8.36
C TYR A 19 -3.87 -3.93 8.77
N LEU A 20 -4.09 -3.10 9.79
CA LEU A 20 -5.43 -2.73 10.23
C LEU A 20 -6.16 -1.93 9.15
N GLN A 21 -5.51 -0.96 8.52
CA GLN A 21 -6.11 -0.21 7.41
C GLN A 21 -6.38 -1.10 6.20
N PHE A 22 -5.44 -1.99 5.86
CA PHE A 22 -5.59 -2.94 4.76
C PHE A 22 -6.79 -3.85 4.98
N GLN A 23 -6.89 -4.43 6.17
CA GLN A 23 -8.03 -5.25 6.59
C GLN A 23 -9.35 -4.51 6.44
N GLN A 24 -9.44 -3.27 6.93
CA GLN A 24 -10.66 -2.47 6.81
C GLN A 24 -11.00 -2.14 5.35
N ARG A 25 -10.01 -1.74 4.56
CA ARG A 25 -10.21 -1.25 3.19
C ARG A 25 -10.67 -2.34 2.23
N PHE A 26 -10.23 -3.58 2.46
CA PHE A 26 -10.64 -4.77 1.72
C PHE A 26 -11.71 -5.62 2.44
N SER A 27 -12.28 -5.12 3.55
CA SER A 27 -13.32 -5.81 4.32
C SER A 27 -12.94 -7.25 4.73
N LEU A 28 -11.67 -7.45 5.07
CA LEU A 28 -11.12 -8.75 5.40
C LEU A 28 -11.62 -9.22 6.78
N PRO A 29 -11.75 -10.54 6.98
CA PRO A 29 -12.26 -11.11 8.23
C PRO A 29 -11.36 -10.79 9.44
N SER A 30 -11.94 -10.87 10.63
CA SER A 30 -11.27 -10.53 11.90
C SER A 30 -10.03 -11.39 12.20
N TRP A 31 -9.91 -12.55 11.56
CA TRP A 31 -8.79 -13.48 11.71
C TRP A 31 -7.63 -13.24 10.73
N PHE A 32 -7.66 -12.16 9.93
CA PHE A 32 -6.54 -11.76 9.08
C PHE A 32 -5.25 -11.66 9.91
N GLY A 33 -4.19 -12.36 9.49
CA GLY A 33 -3.04 -12.69 10.34
C GLY A 33 -2.03 -11.58 10.64
N HIS A 34 -2.21 -10.39 10.05
CA HIS A 34 -1.34 -9.20 10.26
C HIS A 34 0.15 -9.48 10.09
N ASN A 35 0.51 -10.19 9.02
CA ASN A 35 1.89 -10.51 8.65
C ASN A 35 2.02 -10.63 7.12
N LEU A 36 3.25 -10.77 6.61
CA LEU A 36 3.53 -10.80 5.17
C LEU A 36 2.91 -12.02 4.48
N ASP A 37 2.93 -13.20 5.10
CA ASP A 37 2.34 -14.42 4.53
C ASP A 37 0.82 -14.24 4.35
N ALA A 38 0.14 -13.70 5.38
CA ALA A 38 -1.28 -13.40 5.30
C ALA A 38 -1.59 -12.30 4.27
N LEU A 39 -0.73 -11.29 4.14
CA LEU A 39 -0.87 -10.25 3.14
C LEU A 39 -0.77 -10.84 1.72
N TRP A 40 0.23 -11.69 1.49
CA TRP A 40 0.43 -12.40 0.24
C TRP A 40 -0.78 -13.26 -0.14
N ASP A 41 -1.31 -14.06 0.79
CA ASP A 41 -2.51 -14.88 0.55
C ASP A 41 -3.70 -14.03 0.04
N ILE A 42 -3.83 -12.80 0.56
CA ILE A 42 -4.90 -11.90 0.18
C ILE A 42 -4.65 -11.23 -1.17
N VAL A 43 -3.46 -10.69 -1.44
CA VAL A 43 -3.20 -10.03 -2.73
C VAL A 43 -3.02 -11.02 -3.89
N SER A 44 -2.63 -12.26 -3.61
CA SER A 44 -2.48 -13.32 -4.60
C SER A 44 -3.77 -14.09 -4.88
N ALA A 45 -4.81 -14.03 -4.04
CA ALA A 45 -6.04 -14.78 -4.29
C ALA A 45 -7.32 -14.25 -3.60
N GLY A 46 -7.19 -13.33 -2.64
CA GLY A 46 -8.26 -12.93 -1.73
C GLY A 46 -8.93 -11.59 -2.02
N ILE A 47 -8.45 -10.80 -2.99
CA ILE A 47 -9.05 -9.52 -3.37
C ILE A 47 -9.74 -9.57 -4.73
N GLU A 48 -10.69 -8.67 -4.92
CA GLU A 48 -11.34 -8.47 -6.21
C GLU A 48 -10.42 -7.73 -7.20
N LEU A 49 -10.27 -8.31 -8.39
CA LEU A 49 -9.56 -7.72 -9.53
C LEU A 49 -10.56 -7.22 -10.59
N PRO A 50 -10.22 -6.19 -11.41
CA PRO A 50 -8.97 -5.46 -11.39
C PRO A 50 -8.89 -4.40 -10.29
N VAL A 51 -7.69 -4.21 -9.72
CA VAL A 51 -7.40 -3.24 -8.66
C VAL A 51 -6.20 -2.36 -9.01
N THR A 52 -6.25 -1.11 -8.57
CA THR A 52 -5.10 -0.20 -8.56
C THR A 52 -4.83 0.23 -7.12
N LEU A 53 -3.71 -0.22 -6.57
CA LEU A 53 -3.27 0.04 -5.21
C LEU A 53 -2.14 1.07 -5.19
N ILE A 54 -2.30 2.13 -4.40
CA ILE A 54 -1.36 3.25 -4.37
C ILE A 54 -0.89 3.51 -2.95
N PHE A 55 0.42 3.52 -2.74
CA PHE A 55 1.02 4.05 -1.53
C PHE A 55 1.40 5.51 -1.74
N ALA A 56 0.73 6.41 -1.03
CA ALA A 56 0.90 7.85 -1.16
C ALA A 56 1.61 8.46 0.05
N HIS A 57 2.37 9.52 -0.20
CA HIS A 57 3.05 10.33 0.82
C HIS A 57 4.03 9.56 1.72
N MET A 58 4.65 8.48 1.20
CA MET A 58 5.70 7.80 1.94
C MET A 58 6.95 8.68 2.09
N THR A 59 7.46 8.77 3.31
CA THR A 59 8.82 9.30 3.56
C THR A 59 9.89 8.32 3.06
N SER A 60 11.15 8.76 2.99
CA SER A 60 12.25 7.87 2.62
C SER A 60 12.47 6.78 3.68
N GLU A 61 12.29 7.14 4.94
CA GLU A 61 12.41 6.24 6.08
C GLU A 61 11.31 5.17 6.05
N GLN A 62 10.06 5.57 5.81
CA GLN A 62 8.95 4.61 5.66
C GLN A 62 9.13 3.69 4.45
N ARG A 63 9.72 4.15 3.34
CA ARG A 63 10.01 3.23 2.23
C ARG A 63 11.00 2.13 2.60
N ILE A 64 11.95 2.42 3.50
CA ILE A 64 12.89 1.42 4.02
C ILE A 64 12.17 0.51 5.02
N GLU A 65 11.39 1.08 5.94
CA GLU A 65 10.65 0.30 6.94
C GLU A 65 9.63 -0.66 6.33
N PHE A 66 8.98 -0.26 5.24
CA PHE A 66 7.94 -1.04 4.55
C PHE A 66 8.44 -1.75 3.29
N SER A 67 9.76 -1.96 3.14
CA SER A 67 10.33 -2.60 1.94
C SER A 67 9.66 -3.93 1.64
N ASP A 68 9.47 -4.77 2.65
CA ASP A 68 8.94 -6.12 2.45
C ASP A 68 7.46 -6.09 2.02
N VAL A 69 6.69 -5.09 2.48
CA VAL A 69 5.30 -4.89 2.03
C VAL A 69 5.27 -4.39 0.59
N ILE A 70 6.18 -3.48 0.23
CA ILE A 70 6.34 -2.99 -1.14
C ILE A 70 6.67 -4.15 -2.08
N ASP A 71 7.57 -5.04 -1.67
CA ASP A 71 7.96 -6.21 -2.45
C ASP A 71 6.76 -7.16 -2.67
N VAL A 72 5.95 -7.42 -1.63
CA VAL A 72 4.70 -8.20 -1.77
C VAL A 72 3.73 -7.57 -2.78
N MET A 73 3.61 -6.24 -2.81
CA MET A 73 2.75 -5.56 -3.80
C MET A 73 3.32 -5.65 -5.23
N ASN A 74 4.65 -5.56 -5.38
CA ASN A 74 5.30 -5.74 -6.68
C ASN A 74 5.15 -7.18 -7.20
N ASP A 75 5.34 -8.18 -6.33
CA ASP A 75 5.16 -9.59 -6.69
C ASP A 75 3.72 -9.89 -7.11
N ALA A 76 2.72 -9.27 -6.45
CA ALA A 76 1.33 -9.38 -6.83
C ALA A 76 1.04 -8.74 -8.21
N GLN A 77 1.66 -7.59 -8.50
CA GLN A 77 1.59 -6.97 -9.81
C GLN A 77 2.23 -7.85 -10.89
N ASP A 78 3.38 -8.45 -10.63
CA ASP A 78 4.04 -9.35 -11.59
C ASP A 78 3.20 -10.62 -11.86
N MET A 79 2.47 -11.11 -10.85
CA MET A 79 1.58 -12.27 -10.99
C MET A 79 0.32 -11.97 -11.83
N TRP A 80 -0.29 -10.81 -11.60
CA TRP A 80 -1.61 -10.46 -12.15
C TRP A 80 -1.55 -9.46 -13.31
N GLU A 81 -0.35 -8.97 -13.64
CA GLU A 81 -0.07 -7.99 -14.70
C GLU A 81 -1.04 -6.78 -14.61
N ASP A 82 -1.82 -6.52 -15.65
CA ASP A 82 -2.71 -5.36 -15.75
C ASP A 82 -3.94 -5.44 -14.81
N GLU A 83 -4.20 -6.59 -14.18
CA GLU A 83 -5.31 -6.77 -13.23
C GLU A 83 -4.96 -6.28 -11.83
N PHE A 84 -3.67 -6.29 -11.43
CA PHE A 84 -3.20 -5.72 -10.17
C PHE A 84 -2.13 -4.67 -10.47
N VAL A 85 -2.49 -3.40 -10.37
CA VAL A 85 -1.54 -2.30 -10.56
C VAL A 85 -1.11 -1.75 -9.22
N PHE A 86 0.19 -1.72 -8.95
CA PHE A 86 0.80 -1.09 -7.79
C PHE A 86 1.62 0.13 -8.18
N ALA A 87 1.44 1.22 -7.44
CA ALA A 87 2.22 2.44 -7.64
C ALA A 87 2.61 3.12 -6.33
N LEU A 88 3.82 3.67 -6.32
CA LEU A 88 4.27 4.62 -5.30
C LEU A 88 4.02 6.05 -5.80
N ASP A 89 3.17 6.80 -5.12
CA ASP A 89 2.98 8.22 -5.40
C ASP A 89 4.10 9.01 -4.70
N ILE A 90 5.16 9.28 -5.46
CA ILE A 90 6.35 10.02 -5.04
C ILE A 90 6.16 11.54 -5.13
N THR A 91 4.93 12.05 -5.17
CA THR A 91 4.70 13.50 -5.13
C THR A 91 5.44 14.12 -3.96
N LYS A 92 6.47 14.90 -4.30
CA LYS A 92 7.31 15.63 -3.36
C LYS A 92 6.36 16.47 -2.52
N SER A 93 6.28 16.20 -1.21
CA SER A 93 5.54 17.05 -0.28
C SER A 93 5.90 18.49 -0.58
N ALA A 94 4.91 19.27 -1.00
CA ALA A 94 5.08 20.65 -1.44
C ALA A 94 5.35 21.55 -0.22
N ASN A 95 6.45 21.31 0.48
CA ASN A 95 6.99 22.18 1.52
C ASN A 95 8.35 22.68 1.03
N GLY A 96 8.32 23.46 -0.06
CA GLY A 96 9.39 24.36 -0.44
C GLY A 96 9.07 25.73 0.13
N SER A 97 9.67 26.05 1.28
CA SER A 97 9.80 27.41 1.79
C SER A 97 10.29 28.35 0.70
N THR A 98 9.52 29.39 0.40
CA THR A 98 10.07 30.64 -0.15
C THR A 98 9.58 31.77 0.74
N GLY A 99 10.16 31.82 1.93
CA GLY A 99 10.45 33.10 2.57
C GLY A 99 11.81 33.53 2.05
N GLU A 100 11.82 34.32 0.98
CA GLU A 100 12.97 35.14 0.61
C GLU A 100 12.45 36.55 0.30
N LEU A 101 12.87 37.44 1.21
CA LEU A 101 12.90 38.91 1.26
C LEU A 101 12.28 39.71 0.11
#